data_AF-A0A7S4PD93-F1
#
_entry.id   AF-A0A7S4PD93-F1
#
_cell.length_a   1.000
_cell.length_b   1.000
_cell.length_c   1.000
_cell.angle_alpha   90.00
_cell.angle_beta   90.00
_cell.angle_gamma   90.00
#
_symmetry.space_group_name_H-M   'P 1'
#
loop_
_entity.id
_entity.type
_entity.pdbx_description
1 polymer ?
#
loop_
_entity_poly.entity_id
_entity_poly.type
_entity_poly.pdbx_seq_one_letter_code
_entity_poly.pdbx_strand_id
1 'polypeptide(L)'
;YHHHHHKFTGSICLTVLPNRLESLSASMNALTGTVDLTQLPESLRDFWLFKNLLEGETDFTQLPDGLSLLSIKDTNLSGEIVKKKGRKVFTKKSGVIQMKMVRKE
;
A
#
# COMPACT_ATOMS: atom_id res chain seq x y z
N TYR A 1 29.41 -12.69 -14.46
CA TYR A 1 27.95 -12.49 -14.44
C TYR A 1 27.58 -11.65 -13.22
N HIS A 2 27.65 -10.32 -13.32
CA HIS A 2 27.30 -9.42 -12.22
C HIS A 2 26.01 -8.69 -12.53
N HIS A 3 24.93 -9.02 -11.84
CA HIS A 3 23.86 -8.08 -11.55
C HIS A 3 23.46 -8.27 -10.09
N HIS A 4 24.17 -7.56 -9.20
CA HIS A 4 23.69 -7.28 -7.86
C HIS A 4 22.41 -6.46 -8.00
N HIS A 5 21.27 -7.13 -8.03
CA HIS A 5 20.01 -6.48 -7.83
C HIS A 5 19.99 -5.97 -6.39
N HIS A 6 20.09 -4.65 -6.20
CA HIS A 6 19.77 -3.96 -4.95
C HIS A 6 18.27 -4.02 -4.68
N LYS A 7 17.67 -5.21 -4.80
CA LYS A 7 16.29 -5.43 -4.42
C LYS A 7 16.30 -5.58 -2.92
N PHE A 8 15.66 -4.64 -2.23
CA PHE A 8 15.42 -4.81 -0.80
C PHE A 8 14.59 -6.08 -0.61
N THR A 9 15.07 -6.98 0.24
CA THR A 9 14.42 -8.24 0.61
C THR A 9 13.99 -8.16 2.07
N GLY A 10 13.04 -9.01 2.48
CA GLY A 10 12.50 -9.03 3.83
C GLY A 10 11.24 -8.17 3.98
N SER A 11 10.75 -8.07 5.22
CA SER A 11 9.53 -7.34 5.53
C SER A 11 9.75 -5.83 5.61
N ILE A 12 8.72 -5.08 5.24
CA ILE A 12 8.70 -3.63 5.39
C ILE A 12 8.09 -3.28 6.75
N CYS A 13 8.82 -2.52 7.55
CA CYS A 13 8.33 -2.01 8.83
C CYS A 13 7.88 -0.56 8.65
N LEU A 14 6.58 -0.31 8.75
CA LEU A 14 5.96 1.01 8.57
C LEU A 14 5.56 1.65 9.91
N THR A 15 6.03 1.09 11.03
CA THR A 15 5.65 1.51 12.39
C THR A 15 6.27 2.83 12.82
N VAL A 16 7.39 3.22 12.20
CA VAL A 16 8.12 4.45 12.53
C VAL A 16 8.42 5.21 11.24
N LEU A 17 7.41 5.89 10.72
CA LEU A 17 7.55 6.81 9.59
C LEU A 17 7.56 8.27 10.08
N PRO A 18 8.25 9.19 9.37
CA PRO A 18 8.21 10.61 9.72
C PRO A 18 6.79 11.17 9.69
N ASN A 19 6.40 11.94 10.70
CA ASN A 19 5.06 12.53 10.84
C ASN A 19 4.66 13.49 9.70
N ARG A 20 5.63 13.93 8.88
CA ARG A 20 5.42 14.83 7.73
C ARG A 20 5.62 14.12 6.39
N LEU A 21 5.68 12.79 6.38
CA LEU A 21 5.87 12.04 5.15
C LEU A 21 4.59 12.13 4.30
N GLU A 22 4.71 12.73 3.12
CA GLU A 22 3.59 12.87 2.18
C GLU A 22 3.58 11.77 1.12
N SER A 23 4.75 11.19 0.83
CA SER A 23 4.91 10.25 -0.26
C SER A 23 5.91 9.15 0.11
N LEU A 24 5.50 7.89 -0.05
CA LEU A 24 6.33 6.72 0.22
C LEU A 24 6.37 5.81 -1.00
N SER A 25 7.56 5.57 -1.53
CA SER A 25 7.78 4.59 -2.60
C SER A 25 8.68 3.47 -2.11
N ALA A 26 8.13 2.27 -2.04
CA ALA A 26 8.87 1.03 -1.81
C ALA A 26 8.64 0.03 -2.98
N SER A 27 8.24 0.54 -4.13
CA SER A 27 7.94 -0.22 -5.33
C SER A 27 9.18 -0.82 -5.98
N MET A 28 9.00 -1.88 -6.78
CA MET A 28 10.04 -2.53 -7.58
C MET A 28 11.17 -3.17 -6.74
N ASN A 29 10.83 -3.72 -5.58
CA ASN A 29 11.75 -4.45 -4.72
C ASN A 29 11.40 -5.95 -4.64
N ALA A 30 12.10 -6.68 -3.78
CA ALA A 30 11.78 -8.07 -3.45
C ALA A 30 11.30 -8.17 -2.00
N LEU A 31 10.55 -7.17 -1.53
CA LEU A 31 9.99 -7.15 -0.18
C LEU A 31 8.97 -8.28 -0.05
N THR A 32 9.01 -8.97 1.09
CA THR A 32 8.24 -10.19 1.37
C THR A 32 7.50 -10.04 2.69
N GLY A 33 6.43 -10.81 2.89
CA GLY A 33 5.64 -10.78 4.11
C GLY A 33 4.53 -9.73 4.09
N THR A 34 3.89 -9.55 5.25
CA THR A 34 2.71 -8.70 5.40
C THR A 34 3.08 -7.22 5.48
N VAL A 35 2.11 -6.37 5.17
CA VAL A 35 2.23 -4.92 5.31
C VAL A 35 1.28 -4.47 6.40
N ASP A 36 1.83 -3.86 7.45
CA ASP A 36 1.02 -3.21 8.48
C ASP A 36 0.76 -1.75 8.09
N LEU A 37 -0.51 -1.44 7.81
CA LEU A 37 -0.96 -0.10 7.41
C LEU A 37 -1.51 0.71 8.58
N THR A 38 -1.50 0.18 9.80
CA THR A 38 -2.14 0.81 10.98
C THR A 38 -1.40 2.03 11.51
N GLN A 39 -0.10 2.14 11.23
CA GLN A 39 0.79 3.18 11.76
C GLN A 39 1.25 4.17 10.68
N LEU A 40 0.51 4.28 9.57
CA LEU A 40 0.85 5.24 8.52
C LEU A 40 0.61 6.68 9.00
N PRO A 41 1.51 7.64 8.67
CA PRO A 41 1.33 9.02 9.06
C PRO A 41 0.12 9.63 8.34
N GLU A 42 -0.66 10.45 9.06
CA GLU A 42 -1.85 11.12 8.49
C GLU A 42 -1.53 12.03 7.30
N SER A 43 -0.31 12.54 7.22
CA SER A 43 0.17 13.36 6.10
C SER A 43 0.36 12.58 4.80
N LEU A 44 0.38 11.23 4.85
CA LEU A 44 0.68 10.40 3.69
C LEU A 44 -0.44 10.48 2.66
N ARG A 45 -0.06 10.87 1.44
CA ARG A 45 -0.96 11.03 0.29
C ARG A 45 -0.73 9.95 -0.75
N ASP A 46 0.52 9.59 -1.01
CA ASP A 46 0.87 8.64 -2.05
C ASP A 46 1.70 7.49 -1.48
N PHE A 47 1.26 6.26 -1.75
CA PHE A 47 1.96 5.06 -1.32
C PHE A 47 2.08 4.04 -2.47
N TRP A 48 3.31 3.74 -2.88
CA TRP A 48 3.58 2.76 -3.94
C TRP A 48 4.36 1.56 -3.41
N LEU A 49 3.76 0.38 -3.53
CA LEU A 49 4.28 -0.93 -3.15
C LEU A 49 4.32 -1.90 -4.33
N PHE A 50 4.00 -1.45 -5.54
CA PHE A 50 3.87 -2.32 -6.69
C PHE A 50 5.16 -3.07 -7.05
N LYS A 51 5.04 -4.22 -7.73
CA LYS A 51 6.17 -5.09 -8.10
C LYS A 51 7.02 -5.46 -6.89
N ASN A 52 6.39 -6.14 -5.93
CA ASN A 52 7.03 -6.73 -4.76
C ASN A 52 6.47 -8.14 -4.50
N LEU A 53 7.12 -8.89 -3.63
CA LEU A 53 6.70 -10.24 -3.20
C LEU A 53 5.90 -10.19 -1.87
N LEU A 54 5.27 -9.04 -1.60
CA LEU A 54 4.47 -8.83 -0.40
C LEU A 54 3.24 -9.73 -0.44
N GLU A 55 2.92 -10.36 0.68
CA GLU A 55 1.89 -11.38 0.76
C GLU A 55 1.16 -11.37 2.11
N GLY A 56 0.00 -12.00 2.13
CA GLY A 56 -0.84 -12.11 3.31
C GLY A 56 -1.98 -11.10 3.35
N GLU A 57 -2.79 -11.23 4.39
CA GLU A 57 -3.97 -10.41 4.60
C GLU A 57 -3.58 -9.05 5.21
N THR A 58 -4.08 -7.98 4.62
CA THR A 58 -3.82 -6.60 5.01
C THR A 58 -5.13 -5.87 5.21
N ASP A 59 -5.29 -5.28 6.39
CA ASP A 59 -6.46 -4.46 6.69
C ASP A 59 -6.30 -3.06 6.07
N PHE A 60 -6.94 -2.85 4.93
CA PHE A 60 -6.94 -1.54 4.26
C PHE A 60 -7.97 -0.56 4.85
N THR A 61 -8.71 -0.94 5.90
CA THR A 61 -9.62 0.00 6.59
C THR A 61 -8.87 1.03 7.43
N GLN A 62 -7.64 0.69 7.86
CA GLN A 62 -6.76 1.54 8.67
C GLN A 62 -5.97 2.58 7.87
N LEU A 63 -6.28 2.74 6.58
CA LEU A 63 -5.60 3.73 5.73
C LEU A 63 -5.94 5.17 6.17
N PRO A 64 -4.93 6.06 6.26
CA PRO A 64 -5.14 7.45 6.66
C PRO A 64 -6.11 8.15 5.71
N ASP A 65 -6.93 9.05 6.25
CA ASP A 65 -7.97 9.73 5.47
C ASP A 65 -7.40 10.61 4.35
N GLY A 66 -6.22 11.19 4.58
CA GLY A 66 -5.44 11.96 3.62
C GLY A 66 -4.87 11.15 2.45
N LEU A 67 -4.88 9.81 2.54
CA LEU A 67 -4.30 8.96 1.50
C LEU A 67 -5.10 9.08 0.20
N SER A 68 -4.43 9.60 -0.81
CA SER A 68 -4.98 9.89 -2.13
C SER A 68 -4.65 8.79 -3.14
N LEU A 69 -3.59 8.01 -2.95
CA LEU A 69 -3.24 6.92 -3.84
C LEU A 69 -2.52 5.80 -3.09
N LEU A 70 -2.96 4.56 -3.30
CA LEU A 70 -2.26 3.36 -2.88
C LEU A 70 -2.12 2.41 -4.08
N SER A 71 -0.90 2.03 -4.42
CA SER A 71 -0.62 1.08 -5.50
C SER A 71 0.08 -0.16 -4.96
N ILE A 72 -0.63 -1.28 -4.97
CA ILE A 72 -0.09 -2.61 -4.61
C ILE A 72 -0.09 -3.57 -5.81
N LYS A 73 -0.04 -3.02 -7.03
CA LYS A 73 -0.05 -3.80 -8.28
C LYS A 73 1.11 -4.82 -8.30
N ASP A 74 0.90 -6.01 -8.85
CA ASP A 74 1.96 -7.02 -8.93
C ASP A 74 2.53 -7.35 -7.53
N THR A 75 1.64 -7.51 -6.54
CA THR A 75 1.92 -8.07 -5.19
C THR A 75 0.91 -9.18 -4.89
N ASN A 76 1.19 -10.01 -3.89
CA ASN A 76 0.33 -11.10 -3.43
C ASN A 76 -0.53 -10.71 -2.20
N LEU A 77 -0.67 -9.41 -1.92
CA LEU A 77 -1.49 -8.92 -0.81
C LEU A 77 -2.98 -9.19 -1.07
N SER A 78 -3.69 -9.60 -0.02
CA SER A 78 -5.14 -9.77 0.01
C SER A 78 -5.73 -8.95 1.15
N GLY A 79 -7.02 -8.61 1.08
CA GLY A 79 -7.69 -7.89 2.15
C GLY A 79 -8.99 -7.27 1.67
N GLU A 80 -9.95 -7.16 2.58
CA GLU A 80 -11.23 -6.50 2.34
C GLU A 80 -11.16 -5.03 2.70
N ILE A 81 -11.87 -4.20 1.93
CA ILE A 81 -11.83 -2.75 2.09
C ILE A 81 -13.25 -2.24 2.28
N VAL A 82 -13.68 -2.17 3.54
CA VAL A 82 -15.02 -1.70 3.91
C VAL A 82 -14.88 -0.38 4.68
N LYS A 83 -14.56 0.73 3.98
CA LYS A 83 -14.58 2.06 4.62
C LYS A 83 -16.03 2.48 4.90
N LYS A 84 -16.46 2.41 6.16
CA LYS A 84 -17.84 2.66 6.62
C LYS A 84 -18.31 4.13 6.57
N LYS A 85 -17.46 5.11 6.26
CA LYS A 85 -17.83 6.55 6.35
C LYS A 85 -17.33 7.49 5.24
N GLY A 86 -16.57 7.03 4.24
CA GLY A 86 -15.98 7.93 3.24
C GLY A 86 -15.59 7.26 1.92
N ARG A 87 -16.56 7.21 1.00
CA ARG A 87 -16.51 7.14 -0.49
C ARG A 87 -15.18 6.83 -1.23
N LYS A 88 -14.38 5.86 -0.78
CA LYS A 88 -13.26 5.28 -1.55
C LYS A 88 -13.47 3.77 -1.62
N VAL A 89 -13.78 3.27 -2.81
CA VAL A 89 -13.94 1.84 -3.06
C VAL A 89 -12.64 1.34 -3.67
N PHE A 90 -12.09 0.30 -3.07
CA PHE A 90 -10.90 -0.39 -3.56
C PHE A 90 -11.32 -1.81 -3.89
N THR A 91 -11.30 -2.16 -5.18
CA THR A 91 -11.65 -3.51 -5.65
C THR A 91 -10.40 -4.19 -6.17
N LYS A 92 -10.03 -5.32 -5.57
CA LYS A 92 -9.02 -6.23 -6.12
C LYS A 92 -9.68 -7.06 -7.22
N LYS A 93 -9.54 -6.64 -8.49
CA LYS A 93 -9.81 -7.50 -9.64
C LYS A 93 -8.47 -7.94 -10.23
N SER A 94 -8.19 -9.25 -10.15
CA SER A 94 -7.14 -9.94 -10.93
C SER A 94 -5.82 -9.17 -11.08
N GLY A 95 -5.22 -8.75 -9.95
CA GLY A 95 -3.89 -8.11 -9.94
C GLY A 95 -3.89 -6.58 -10.04
N VAL A 96 -5.05 -5.93 -10.12
CA VAL A 96 -5.16 -4.46 -10.10
C VAL A 96 -6.10 -4.04 -8.97
N ILE A 97 -5.56 -3.34 -7.97
CA ILE A 97 -6.39 -2.52 -7.08
C ILE A 97 -6.47 -1.14 -7.72
N GLN A 98 -7.65 -0.78 -8.21
CA GLN A 98 -7.95 0.57 -8.65
C GLN A 98 -8.68 1.29 -7.53
N MET A 99 -8.12 2.42 -7.09
CA MET A 99 -8.83 3.31 -6.19
C MET A 99 -9.72 4.23 -7.03
N LYS A 100 -11.04 4.16 -6.82
CA LYS A 100 -11.98 5.11 -7.42
C LYS A 100 -12.59 5.97 -6.31
N MET A 101 -12.36 7.28 -6.37
CA MET A 101 -13.12 8.24 -5.57
C MET A 101 -14.54 8.29 -6.12
N VAL A 102 -15.52 7.93 -5.30
CA VAL A 102 -16.93 8.13 -5.67
C VAL A 102 -17.25 9.59 -5.35
N ARG A 103 -17.26 10.44 -6.38
CA ARG A 103 -17.70 11.83 -6.22
C ARG A 103 -19.17 11.85 -5.75
N LYS A 104 -19.46 12.80 -4.89
CA LYS A 104 -20.82 13.11 -4.42
C LYS A 104 -21.53 13.81 -5.57
N GLU A 105 -22.44 13.09 -6.22
CA GLU A 105 -23.63 13.70 -6.82
C GLU A 105 -24.38 14.47 -5.73
#